data_AF-A0A529NUE8-F1
#
_entry.id   AF-A0A529NUE8-F1
#
_cell.length_a   1.000
_cell.length_b   1.000
_cell.length_c   1.000
_cell.angle_alpha   90.00
_cell.angle_beta   90.00
_cell.angle_gamma   90.00
#
_symmetry.space_group_name_H-M   'P 1'
#
loop_
_entity.id
_entity.type
_entity.pdbx_description
1 polymer ?
#
loop_
_entity_poly.entity_id
_entity_poly.type
_entity_poly.pdbx_seq_one_letter_code
_entity_poly.pdbx_strand_id
1 'polypeptide(L)'
;SSPADMARCFDMVTNVNAAIMGLDHLGLAVGKRASLVVLDAGNPIEAVRLRPDRLCVIARGKVVAERTKQETRLSIAGRPSQVNRRHTSA
;
A
#
# COMPACT_ATOMS: atom_id res chain seq x y z
N SER A 1 12.32 -13.87 -9.31
CA SER A 1 10.99 -13.38 -9.69
C SER A 1 11.13 -12.08 -10.46
N SER A 2 10.37 -11.90 -11.55
CA SER A 2 10.42 -10.65 -12.33
C SER A 2 9.64 -9.53 -11.64
N PRO A 3 9.90 -8.24 -11.97
CA PRO A 3 9.07 -7.12 -11.49
C PRO A 3 7.57 -7.29 -11.82
N ALA A 4 7.27 -7.87 -12.98
CA ALA A 4 5.90 -8.16 -13.40
C ALA A 4 5.22 -9.19 -12.50
N ASP A 5 5.95 -10.24 -12.08
CA ASP A 5 5.40 -11.24 -11.16
C ASP A 5 5.08 -10.62 -9.79
N MET A 6 5.93 -9.73 -9.29
CA MET A 6 5.68 -9.04 -8.02
C MET A 6 4.48 -8.10 -8.07
N ALA A 7 4.29 -7.40 -9.20
CA ALA A 7 3.08 -6.60 -9.41
C ALA A 7 1.83 -7.48 -9.44
N ARG A 8 1.90 -8.64 -10.12
CA ARG A 8 0.81 -9.63 -10.12
C ARG A 8 0.51 -10.18 -8.72
N CYS A 9 1.52 -10.40 -7.88
CA CYS A 9 1.30 -10.82 -6.49
C CYS A 9 0.46 -9.80 -5.69
N PHE A 10 0.60 -8.51 -5.94
CA PHE A 10 -0.22 -7.49 -5.29
C PHE A 10 -1.69 -7.57 -5.74
N ASP A 11 -1.92 -7.80 -7.03
CA ASP A 11 -3.26 -8.02 -7.58
C ASP A 11 -3.92 -9.29 -7.01
N MET A 12 -3.13 -10.36 -6.84
CA MET A 12 -3.58 -11.61 -6.24
C MET A 12 -4.13 -11.41 -4.82
N VAL A 13 -3.47 -10.59 -4.00
CA VAL A 13 -3.93 -10.33 -2.62
C VAL A 13 -5.00 -9.24 -2.51
N THR A 14 -5.42 -8.65 -3.63
CA THR A 14 -6.44 -7.59 -3.69
C THR A 14 -7.60 -7.97 -4.60
N ASN A 15 -7.54 -7.64 -5.90
CA ASN A 15 -8.65 -7.80 -6.83
C ASN A 15 -9.02 -9.28 -7.06
N VAL A 16 -8.02 -10.15 -7.21
CA VAL A 16 -8.27 -11.58 -7.47
C VAL A 16 -8.97 -12.23 -6.29
N ASN A 17 -8.53 -11.97 -5.06
CA ASN A 17 -9.20 -12.47 -3.86
C ASN A 17 -10.64 -11.96 -3.74
N ALA A 18 -10.88 -10.68 -4.02
CA ALA A 18 -12.22 -10.12 -4.02
C ALA A 18 -13.13 -10.84 -5.05
N ALA A 19 -12.62 -11.12 -6.25
CA ALA A 19 -13.34 -11.84 -7.29
C ALA A 19 -13.64 -13.30 -6.89
N ILE A 20 -12.65 -14.02 -6.34
CA ILE A 20 -12.83 -15.40 -5.84
C ILE A 20 -13.94 -15.47 -4.78
N MET A 21 -14.02 -14.44 -3.92
CA MET A 21 -15.01 -14.35 -2.85
C MET A 21 -16.36 -13.76 -3.31
N GLY A 22 -16.54 -13.39 -4.57
CA GLY A 22 -17.76 -12.74 -5.07
C GLY A 22 -18.03 -11.36 -4.46
N LEU A 23 -16.98 -10.63 -4.06
CA LEU A 23 -17.08 -9.32 -3.41
C LEU A 23 -17.13 -8.18 -4.44
N ASP A 24 -18.12 -8.23 -5.34
CA ASP A 24 -18.24 -7.30 -6.47
C ASP A 24 -18.42 -5.83 -6.06
N HIS A 25 -18.80 -5.57 -4.82
CA HIS A 25 -18.95 -4.22 -4.29
C HIS A 25 -17.62 -3.58 -3.83
N LEU A 26 -16.52 -4.34 -3.80
CA LEU A 26 -15.18 -3.84 -3.50
C LEU A 26 -14.44 -3.44 -4.79
N GLY A 27 -13.40 -2.62 -4.63
CA GLY A 27 -12.59 -2.07 -5.72
C GLY A 27 -12.65 -0.55 -5.80
N LEU A 28 -11.67 0.04 -6.47
CA LEU A 28 -11.55 1.49 -6.64
C LEU A 28 -12.22 1.93 -7.94
N ALA A 29 -13.55 2.03 -7.92
CA ALA A 29 -14.34 2.51 -9.06
C ALA A 29 -15.63 3.20 -8.59
N VAL A 30 -16.18 4.08 -9.43
CA VAL A 30 -17.47 4.74 -9.16
C VAL A 30 -18.57 3.70 -8.97
N GLY A 31 -19.44 3.91 -7.97
CA GLY A 31 -20.51 2.98 -7.61
C GLY A 31 -20.09 1.81 -6.70
N LYS A 32 -18.78 1.59 -6.49
CA LYS A 32 -18.29 0.63 -5.48
C LYS A 32 -18.34 1.23 -4.08
N ARG A 33 -18.25 0.36 -3.07
CA ARG A 33 -18.19 0.80 -1.66
C ARG A 33 -16.93 1.63 -1.44
N ALA A 34 -17.07 2.78 -0.78
CA ALA A 34 -15.96 3.63 -0.37
C ALA A 34 -15.13 3.00 0.76
N SER A 35 -14.48 1.86 0.48
CA SER A 35 -13.59 1.15 1.38
C SER A 35 -12.23 0.99 0.70
N LEU A 36 -11.18 1.56 1.29
CA LEU A 36 -9.83 1.54 0.73
C LEU A 36 -8.77 1.66 1.83
N VAL A 37 -7.53 1.32 1.48
CA VAL A 37 -6.37 1.43 2.37
C VAL A 37 -5.29 2.23 1.64
N VAL A 38 -4.71 3.21 2.34
CA VAL A 38 -3.55 3.97 1.86
C VAL A 38 -2.30 3.36 2.48
N LEU A 39 -1.38 2.89 1.63
CA LEU A 39 -0.11 2.28 2.04
C LEU A 39 1.05 3.27 1.81
N ASP A 40 2.05 3.25 2.70
CA ASP A 40 3.30 3.99 2.49
C ASP A 40 4.25 3.26 1.52
N ALA A 41 3.81 3.11 0.27
CA ALA A 41 4.57 2.49 -0.81
C ALA A 41 4.39 3.27 -2.11
N GLY A 42 5.43 3.29 -2.94
CA GLY A 42 5.42 4.02 -4.22
C GLY A 42 4.72 3.25 -5.34
N ASN A 43 4.66 1.92 -5.25
CA ASN A 43 4.09 1.06 -6.27
C ASN A 43 3.70 -0.33 -5.69
N PRO A 44 2.99 -1.18 -6.45
CA PRO A 44 2.58 -2.51 -5.99
C PRO A 44 3.73 -3.42 -5.55
N ILE A 45 4.89 -3.30 -6.21
CA ILE A 45 6.08 -4.09 -5.87
C ILE A 45 6.59 -3.70 -4.47
N GLU A 46 6.64 -2.40 -4.18
CA GLU A 46 6.98 -1.91 -2.84
C GLU A 46 5.96 -2.31 -1.80
N ALA A 47 4.67 -2.28 -2.12
CA ALA A 47 3.62 -2.69 -1.20
C ALA A 47 3.78 -4.16 -0.76
N VAL A 48 4.24 -5.04 -1.65
CA VAL A 48 4.58 -6.44 -1.33
C VAL A 48 5.92 -6.53 -0.59
N ARG A 49 6.98 -5.89 -1.11
CA ARG A 49 8.36 -6.00 -0.60
C ARG A 49 8.53 -5.40 0.80
N LEU A 50 8.01 -4.18 1.01
CA LEU A 50 8.28 -3.39 2.21
C LEU A 50 7.35 -3.74 3.38
N ARG A 51 6.20 -4.38 3.10
CA ARG A 51 5.10 -4.54 4.06
C ARG A 51 4.80 -3.19 4.75
N PRO A 52 4.49 -2.15 3.96
CA PRO A 52 4.45 -0.79 4.43
C PRO A 52 3.34 -0.58 5.47
N ASP A 53 3.51 0.46 6.29
CA ASP A 53 2.45 0.91 7.18
C ASP A 53 1.19 1.31 6.39
N ARG A 54 0.04 1.06 7.02
CA ARG A 54 -1.27 1.54 6.56
C ARG A 54 -1.46 2.93 7.12
N LEU A 55 -1.22 3.95 6.29
CA LEU A 55 -1.33 5.35 6.70
C LEU A 55 -2.78 5.74 7.02
N CYS A 56 -3.73 5.18 6.27
CA CYS A 56 -5.15 5.40 6.49
C CYS A 56 -5.94 4.16 6.05
N VAL A 57 -6.95 3.81 6.84
CA VAL A 57 -7.94 2.78 6.52
C VAL A 57 -9.31 3.43 6.51
N ILE A 58 -10.00 3.33 5.37
CA ILE A 58 -11.34 3.86 5.18
C ILE A 58 -12.29 2.69 4.99
N ALA A 59 -13.37 2.69 5.76
CA ALA A 59 -14.46 1.72 5.63
C ALA A 59 -15.79 2.46 5.45
N ARG A 60 -16.50 2.19 4.34
CA ARG A 60 -17.80 2.79 4.03
C ARG A 60 -17.79 4.34 4.13
N GLY A 61 -16.75 4.97 3.62
CA GLY A 61 -16.59 6.42 3.58
C GLY A 61 -16.15 7.05 4.90
N LYS A 62 -15.82 6.25 5.93
CA LYS A 62 -15.34 6.73 7.22
C LYS A 62 -13.91 6.26 7.45
N VAL A 63 -13.07 7.15 7.92
CA VAL A 63 -11.75 6.78 8.44
C VAL A 63 -11.95 5.95 9.71
N VAL A 64 -11.36 4.75 9.75
CA VAL A 64 -11.45 3.84 10.90
C VAL A 64 -10.11 3.58 11.56
N ALA A 65 -8.99 3.89 10.89
CA ALA A 65 -7.66 3.86 11.48
C ALA A 65 -6.73 4.80 10.71
N GLU A 66 -5.81 5.44 11.43
CA GLU A 66 -4.77 6.30 10.86
C GLU A 66 -3.43 6.04 11.54
N ARG A 67 -2.35 6.24 10.78
CA ARG A 67 -0.98 6.22 11.30
C ARG A 67 -0.14 7.29 10.62
N THR A 68 0.60 8.03 11.43
CA THR A 68 1.58 8.99 10.93
C THR A 68 2.70 8.28 10.18
N LYS A 69 2.99 8.76 8.97
CA LYS A 69 4.14 8.33 8.17
C LYS A 69 5.43 8.43 8.99
N GLN A 70 6.28 7.39 8.93
CA GLN A 70 7.52 7.33 9.68
C GLN A 70 8.73 7.46 8.76
N GLU A 71 9.68 8.31 9.15
CA GLU A 71 11.00 8.39 8.53
C GLU A 71 11.99 7.53 9.32
N THR A 72 12.93 6.86 8.64
CA THR A 72 13.96 6.07 9.32
C THR A 72 15.10 6.99 9.74
N ARG A 73 15.37 7.10 11.04
CA ARG A 73 16.54 7.82 11.55
C ARG A 73 17.79 6.98 11.33
N LEU A 74 18.84 7.59 10.78
CA LEU A 74 20.15 6.97 10.64
C LEU A 74 21.15 7.60 11.61
N SER A 75 21.93 6.76 12.27
CA SER A 75 23.06 7.17 13.13
C SER A 75 24.38 6.72 12.50
N ILE A 76 24.56 7.00 11.21
CA ILE A 76 25.72 6.59 10.42
C ILE A 76 26.47 7.84 9.98
N ALA A 77 27.73 7.97 10.37
CA ALA A 77 28.57 9.11 10.00
C ALA A 77 28.67 9.27 8.47
N GLY A 78 28.53 10.50 7.97
CA GLY A 78 28.58 10.81 6.53
C GLY A 78 27.34 10.42 5.73
N ARG A 79 26.25 9.98 6.38
CA ARG A 79 24.95 9.70 5.73
C ARG A 79 23.89 10.72 6.16
N PRO A 80 22.80 10.89 5.38
CA PRO A 80 21.65 11.68 5.82
C PRO A 80 21.11 11.18 7.16
N SER A 81 20.68 12.11 8.02
CA SER A 81 20.16 11.79 9.36
C SER A 81 18.81 11.06 9.33
N GLN A 82 18.08 11.16 8.20
CA GLN A 82 16.81 10.48 7.95
C GLN A 82 16.75 9.99 6.51
N VAL A 83 16.08 8.85 6.30
CA VAL A 83 15.77 8.32 4.97
C VAL A 83 14.35 7.75 4.95
N ASN A 84 13.68 7.89 3.80
CA ASN A 84 12.42 7.22 3.55
C ASN A 84 12.65 5.89 2.82
N ARG A 85 11.85 4.87 3.16
CA ARG A 85 11.90 3.56 2.51
C ARG A 85 11.03 3.47 1.25
N ARG A 86 10.02 4.34 1.12
CA ARG A 86 9.18 4.50 -0.06
C ARG A 86 10.00 5.15 -1.16
N HIS A 87 10.06 4.50 -2.31
CA HIS A 87 10.69 5.09 -3.49
C HIS A 87 9.67 6.00 -4.18
N THR A 88 10.07 7.23 -4.50
CA THR A 88 9.31 8.08 -5.42
C THR A 88 9.56 7.53 -6.82
N SER A 89 8.58 6.85 -7.41
CA SER A 89 8.61 6.60 -8.85
C SER A 89 8.56 7.95 -9.55
N ALA A 90 9.57 8.22 -10.39
CA ALA A 90 9.54 9.32 -11.34
C ALA A 90 8.46 9.10 -12.39
#